data_AF-A0AAV0D4H9-F1
#
_entry.id   AF-A0AAV0D4H9-F1
#
_cell.length_a   1.000
_cell.length_b   1.000
_cell.length_c   1.000
_cell.angle_alpha   90.00
_cell.angle_beta   90.00
_cell.angle_gamma   90.00
#
_symmetry.space_group_name_H-M   'P 1'
#
loop_
_entity.id
_entity.type
_entity.pdbx_description
1 polymer ?
#
loop_
_entity_poly.entity_id
_entity_poly.type
_entity_poly.pdbx_seq_one_letter_code
_entity_poly.pdbx_strand_id
1 'polypeptide(L)'
;MALSCFPVATVLLLTLGSDYSIIPTSAASEGVQITYGSTIKLMHEKTKVRLHSHDVPYGSGSGQQSVTGFPSVDDANSYWVVKPDPDSSAKQGDAIKTGSIIRLQHMRTRRWLHSHLHASPISGNMEVFQTSPQCCGTAIN
;
A
#
# COMPACT_ATOMS: atom_id res chain seq x y z
N MET A 1 -17.54 2.27 -68.79
CA MET A 1 -16.33 1.42 -68.60
C MET A 1 -15.77 1.84 -67.25
N ALA A 2 -16.19 1.20 -66.17
CA ALA A 2 -15.64 -0.04 -65.58
C ALA A 2 -14.26 0.18 -64.93
N LEU A 3 -14.16 -0.39 -63.72
CA LEU A 3 -12.95 -0.77 -62.94
C LEU A 3 -12.52 0.18 -61.81
N SER A 4 -13.03 -0.21 -60.63
CA SER A 4 -12.37 -0.24 -59.32
C SER A 4 -10.88 -0.66 -59.33
N CYS A 5 -10.19 -0.44 -58.19
CA CYS A 5 -8.93 -1.04 -57.65
C CYS A 5 -7.90 0.05 -57.30
N PHE A 6 -7.13 0.10 -56.19
CA PHE A 6 -6.99 -0.52 -54.87
C PHE A 6 -6.12 0.50 -54.07
N PRO A 7 -6.29 0.72 -52.76
CA PRO A 7 -5.50 1.69 -52.02
C PRO A 7 -4.08 1.14 -51.80
N VAL A 8 -3.06 1.83 -52.31
CA VAL A 8 -1.67 1.53 -51.96
C VAL A 8 -1.42 2.10 -50.56
N ALA A 9 -1.48 1.21 -49.58
CA ALA A 9 -1.02 1.43 -48.23
C ALA A 9 0.47 1.83 -48.25
N THR A 10 0.75 3.13 -48.15
CA THR A 10 2.05 3.58 -47.65
C THR A 10 2.06 3.40 -46.14
N VAL A 11 2.43 2.18 -45.76
CA VAL A 11 2.85 1.78 -44.42
C VAL A 11 4.03 2.68 -44.03
N LEU A 12 3.75 3.77 -43.30
CA LEU A 12 4.76 4.53 -42.58
C LEU A 12 4.90 3.92 -41.19
N LEU A 13 5.55 2.76 -41.13
CA LEU A 13 5.99 2.13 -39.89
C LEU A 13 7.51 2.00 -39.97
N LEU A 14 8.16 2.23 -38.82
CA LEU A 14 9.60 2.22 -38.55
C LEU A 14 10.24 3.60 -38.85
N THR A 15 10.78 4.38 -37.91
CA THR A 15 11.50 4.02 -36.68
C THR A 15 11.52 5.21 -35.71
N LEU A 16 10.72 5.17 -34.65
CA LEU A 16 11.14 5.77 -33.38
C LEU A 16 11.39 4.61 -32.43
N GLY A 17 12.62 4.08 -32.50
CA GLY A 17 13.19 3.29 -31.42
C GLY A 17 13.26 4.17 -30.19
N SER A 18 12.13 4.28 -29.48
CA SER A 18 12.12 4.74 -28.12
C SER A 18 12.59 3.55 -27.30
N ASP A 19 13.90 3.45 -27.12
CA ASP A 19 14.49 2.70 -26.03
C ASP A 19 14.07 3.40 -24.72
N TYR A 20 12.78 3.36 -24.40
CA TYR A 20 12.29 3.66 -23.08
C TYR A 20 12.64 2.46 -22.22
N SER A 21 13.92 2.38 -21.89
CA SER A 21 14.42 1.58 -20.79
C SER A 21 13.62 1.97 -19.56
N ILE A 22 12.59 1.19 -19.24
CA ILE A 22 11.96 1.21 -17.93
C ILE A 22 13.05 0.76 -16.97
N ILE A 23 13.79 1.73 -16.42
CA ILE A 23 14.62 1.48 -15.26
C ILE A 23 13.62 1.20 -14.13
N PRO A 24 13.53 -0.01 -13.57
CA PRO A 24 12.85 -0.19 -12.31
C PRO A 24 13.68 0.58 -11.26
N THR A 25 13.29 1.82 -10.99
CA THR A 25 13.81 2.57 -9.86
C THR A 25 13.29 1.90 -8.60
N SER A 26 14.05 0.93 -8.10
CA SER A 26 14.05 0.60 -6.69
C SER A 26 14.83 1.72 -5.99
N ALA A 27 14.17 2.87 -5.77
CA ALA A 27 14.70 3.94 -4.94
C ALA A 27 14.63 3.53 -3.47
N ALA A 28 15.52 2.64 -3.06
CA ALA A 28 16.11 2.73 -1.74
C ALA A 28 17.42 3.52 -1.92
N SER A 29 17.32 4.80 -2.31
CA SER A 29 18.51 5.66 -2.26
C SER A 29 18.78 5.97 -0.79
N GLU A 30 20.00 5.69 -0.33
CA GLU A 30 20.48 6.17 0.96
C GLU A 30 20.18 7.68 1.05
N GLY A 31 19.30 8.06 1.99
CA GLY A 31 18.90 9.46 2.20
C GLY A 31 17.43 9.81 1.90
N VAL A 32 16.58 8.89 1.41
CA VAL A 32 15.13 9.20 1.35
C VAL A 32 14.52 9.13 2.75
N GLN A 33 14.16 10.29 3.28
CA GLN A 33 13.48 10.39 4.57
C GLN A 33 11.97 10.21 4.38
N ILE A 34 11.36 9.36 5.21
CA ILE A 34 9.90 9.20 5.27
C ILE A 34 9.33 10.31 6.15
N THR A 35 8.33 11.02 5.63
CA THR A 35 7.59 12.07 6.34
C THR A 35 6.15 11.65 6.59
N TYR A 36 5.49 12.27 7.56
CA TYR A 36 4.06 12.08 7.74
C TYR A 36 3.29 12.48 6.49
N GLY A 37 2.29 11.69 6.10
CA GLY A 37 1.56 11.80 4.84
C GLY A 37 2.15 11.01 3.69
N SER A 38 3.36 10.45 3.83
CA SER A 38 3.93 9.54 2.85
C SER A 38 3.04 8.31 2.66
N THR A 39 2.91 7.86 1.42
CA THR A 39 2.23 6.61 1.06
C THR A 39 3.26 5.53 0.79
N ILE A 40 3.23 4.45 1.57
CA ILE A 40 4.26 3.40 1.58
C ILE A 40 3.65 2.02 1.39
N LYS A 41 4.48 1.06 0.95
CA LYS A 41 4.20 -0.37 1.06
C LYS A 41 5.18 -0.97 2.07
N LEU A 42 4.66 -1.69 3.08
CA LEU A 42 5.52 -2.37 4.06
C LEU A 42 5.78 -3.79 3.58
N MET A 43 7.02 -4.11 3.25
CA MET A 43 7.42 -5.46 2.82
C MET A 43 7.99 -6.24 4.01
N HIS A 44 7.46 -7.43 4.24
CA HIS A 44 8.05 -8.35 5.21
C HIS A 44 9.39 -8.88 4.69
N GLU A 45 10.44 -8.76 5.50
CA GLU A 45 11.82 -8.98 5.06
C GLU A 45 12.08 -10.41 4.57
N LYS A 46 11.59 -11.44 5.28
CA LYS A 46 11.91 -12.85 4.94
C LYS A 46 11.11 -13.37 3.75
N THR A 47 9.81 -13.07 3.70
CA THR A 47 8.89 -13.65 2.69
C THR A 47 8.65 -12.73 1.49
N LYS A 48 9.08 -11.46 1.58
CA LYS A 48 8.93 -10.43 0.54
C LYS A 48 7.47 -10.09 0.16
N VAL A 49 6.50 -10.57 0.95
CA VAL A 49 5.09 -10.19 0.83
C VAL A 49 4.87 -8.82 1.45
N ARG A 50 3.85 -8.09 1.00
CA ARG A 50 3.53 -6.74 1.45
C ARG A 50 2.31 -6.75 2.35
N LEU A 51 2.31 -5.89 3.36
CA LEU A 51 1.15 -5.66 4.22
C LEU A 51 -0.03 -5.21 3.34
N HIS A 52 -1.13 -5.94 3.43
CA HIS A 52 -2.27 -5.84 2.54
C HIS A 52 -3.58 -5.90 3.32
N SER A 53 -4.63 -5.25 2.81
CA SER A 53 -6.00 -5.46 3.30
C SER A 53 -7.05 -5.24 2.23
N HIS A 54 -8.24 -5.80 2.44
CA HIS A 54 -9.36 -5.68 1.54
C HIS A 54 -10.67 -5.80 2.30
N ASP A 55 -11.80 -5.55 1.63
CA ASP A 55 -13.11 -5.49 2.27
C ASP A 55 -13.73 -6.87 2.56
N VAL A 56 -12.97 -7.68 3.29
CA VAL A 56 -13.40 -8.98 3.80
C VAL A 56 -12.99 -9.09 5.28
N PRO A 57 -13.95 -9.31 6.19
CA PRO A 57 -13.66 -9.51 7.60
C PRO A 57 -13.12 -10.91 7.90
N TYR A 58 -12.48 -11.08 9.06
CA TYR A 58 -12.23 -12.41 9.60
C TYR A 58 -13.54 -13.13 9.94
N GLY A 59 -13.59 -14.44 9.75
CA GLY A 59 -14.71 -15.29 10.17
C GLY A 59 -14.65 -15.72 11.64
N SER A 60 -13.55 -15.40 12.32
CA SER A 60 -13.28 -15.70 13.73
C SER A 60 -12.71 -14.46 14.43
N GLY A 61 -12.37 -14.57 15.71
CA GLY A 61 -11.74 -13.47 16.45
C GLY A 61 -12.71 -12.30 16.62
N SER A 62 -12.32 -11.11 16.17
CA SER A 62 -13.16 -9.90 16.30
C SER A 62 -14.23 -9.74 15.21
N GLY A 63 -14.11 -10.47 14.09
CA GLY A 63 -14.93 -10.20 12.91
C GLY A 63 -14.61 -8.88 12.20
N GLN A 64 -13.50 -8.21 12.55
CA GLN A 64 -13.08 -6.98 11.88
C GLN A 64 -12.37 -7.25 10.56
N GLN A 65 -12.15 -6.20 9.78
CA GLN A 65 -11.61 -6.31 8.43
C GLN A 65 -10.19 -6.94 8.46
N SER A 66 -9.98 -7.95 7.63
CA SER A 66 -8.77 -8.76 7.66
C SER A 66 -7.53 -8.02 7.15
N VAL A 67 -6.37 -8.36 7.70
CA VAL A 67 -5.05 -7.89 7.27
C VAL A 67 -4.18 -9.10 6.95
N THR A 68 -3.49 -9.06 5.81
CA THR A 68 -2.71 -10.21 5.31
C THR A 68 -1.39 -9.75 4.67
N GLY A 69 -0.57 -10.72 4.26
CA GLY A 69 0.57 -10.49 3.38
C GLY A 69 0.22 -10.86 1.94
N PHE A 70 0.47 -9.95 0.99
CA PHE A 70 0.20 -10.17 -0.44
C PHE A 70 1.49 -10.17 -1.27
N PRO A 71 1.70 -11.15 -2.17
CA PRO A 71 2.98 -11.31 -2.88
C PRO A 71 3.17 -10.31 -4.03
N SER A 72 2.10 -9.82 -4.66
CA SER A 72 2.23 -8.93 -5.81
C SER A 72 2.87 -7.60 -5.41
N VAL A 73 3.81 -7.14 -6.23
CA VAL A 73 4.48 -5.84 -6.06
C VAL A 73 3.52 -4.71 -6.38
N ASP A 74 2.73 -4.87 -7.45
CA ASP A 74 1.83 -3.86 -7.99
C ASP A 74 0.39 -4.06 -7.52
N ASP A 75 0.22 -4.12 -6.20
CA ASP A 75 -1.10 -4.17 -5.57
C ASP A 75 -1.45 -2.82 -4.95
N ALA A 76 -2.62 -2.28 -5.32
CA ALA A 76 -3.16 -1.03 -4.79
C ALA A 76 -3.61 -1.16 -3.32
N ASN A 77 -3.92 -2.37 -2.88
CA ASN A 77 -4.36 -2.69 -1.53
C ASN A 77 -3.21 -2.84 -0.52
N SER A 78 -1.98 -2.66 -1.01
CA SER A 78 -0.77 -2.68 -0.20
C SER A 78 -0.27 -1.27 0.13
N TYR A 79 -1.03 -0.22 -0.24
CA TYR A 79 -0.68 1.18 0.07
C TYR A 79 -1.24 1.64 1.41
N TRP A 80 -0.35 2.19 2.24
CA TRP A 80 -0.64 2.72 3.56
C TRP A 80 -0.12 4.13 3.71
N VAL A 81 -0.93 5.02 4.27
CA VAL A 81 -0.52 6.40 4.60
C VAL A 81 -0.03 6.43 6.03
N VAL A 82 1.16 7.00 6.22
CA VAL A 82 1.69 7.22 7.55
C VAL A 82 1.08 8.50 8.13
N LYS A 83 0.46 8.40 9.30
CA LYS A 83 -0.19 9.52 10.00
C LYS A 83 0.41 9.68 11.39
N PRO A 84 0.51 10.91 11.90
CA PRO A 84 0.94 11.14 13.28
C PRO A 84 -0.12 10.65 14.26
N ASP A 85 0.30 10.42 15.49
CA ASP A 85 -0.60 10.27 16.64
C ASP A 85 -1.50 11.53 16.77
N PRO A 86 -2.82 11.39 17.03
CA PRO A 86 -3.72 12.54 17.19
C PRO A 86 -3.27 13.56 18.24
N ASP A 87 -2.61 13.09 19.30
CA ASP A 87 -2.21 13.91 20.44
C ASP A 87 -0.82 14.54 20.24
N SER A 88 -0.14 14.21 19.13
CA SER A 88 1.14 14.80 18.79
C SER A 88 1.00 16.15 18.06
N SER A 89 2.01 17.01 18.18
CA SER A 89 2.07 18.28 17.45
C SER A 89 2.56 18.14 15.99
N ALA A 90 2.96 16.92 15.60
CA ALA A 90 3.54 16.61 14.30
C ALA A 90 2.53 16.81 13.16
N LYS A 91 3.03 17.31 12.04
CA LYS A 91 2.23 17.68 10.87
C LYS A 91 2.64 16.87 9.66
N GLN A 92 1.76 16.84 8.66
CA GLN A 92 2.09 16.30 7.36
C GLN A 92 3.31 17.02 6.78
N GLY A 93 4.28 16.26 6.25
CA GLY A 93 5.57 16.77 5.79
C GLY A 93 6.68 16.72 6.83
N ASP A 94 6.37 16.60 8.13
CA ASP A 94 7.41 16.46 9.15
C ASP A 94 8.10 15.09 9.03
N ALA A 95 9.43 15.10 9.20
CA ALA A 95 10.25 13.90 9.23
C ALA A 95 9.88 12.99 10.41
N ILE A 96 9.75 11.68 10.14
CA ILE A 96 9.47 10.70 11.18
C ILE A 96 10.79 10.30 11.85
N LYS A 97 10.91 10.58 13.14
CA LYS A 97 12.06 10.20 13.94
C LYS A 97 11.92 8.76 14.45
N THR A 98 13.03 8.04 14.58
CA THR A 98 13.04 6.73 15.23
C THR A 98 12.43 6.81 16.63
N GLY A 99 11.59 5.83 16.96
CA GLY A 99 10.84 5.79 18.23
C GLY A 99 9.56 6.64 18.24
N SER A 100 9.22 7.33 17.15
CA SER A 100 7.95 8.04 17.05
C SER A 100 6.78 7.06 16.96
N ILE A 101 5.69 7.38 17.66
CA ILE A 101 4.43 6.68 17.56
C ILE A 101 3.71 7.14 16.29
N ILE A 102 3.31 6.19 15.44
CA ILE A 102 2.65 6.45 14.16
C ILE A 102 1.35 5.65 14.04
N ARG A 103 0.49 6.08 13.11
CA ARG A 103 -0.68 5.33 12.67
C ARG A 103 -0.57 5.03 11.19
N LEU A 104 -1.03 3.85 10.78
CA LEU A 104 -1.09 3.44 9.39
C LEU A 104 -2.55 3.39 8.93
N GLN A 105 -2.88 4.23 7.96
CA GLN A 105 -4.20 4.25 7.34
C GLN A 105 -4.15 3.54 6.00
N HIS A 106 -5.02 2.57 5.78
CA HIS A 106 -5.11 1.91 4.48
C HIS A 106 -5.76 2.82 3.44
N MET A 107 -5.11 2.96 2.28
CA MET A 107 -5.50 3.95 1.28
C MET A 107 -6.92 3.73 0.73
N ARG A 108 -7.28 2.48 0.43
CA ARG A 108 -8.56 2.18 -0.22
C ARG A 108 -9.75 2.25 0.74
N THR A 109 -9.64 1.62 1.91
CA THR A 109 -10.76 1.50 2.86
C THR A 109 -10.79 2.64 3.88
N ARG A 110 -9.73 3.46 3.96
CA ARG A 110 -9.54 4.54 4.94
C ARG A 110 -9.55 4.10 6.41
N ARG A 111 -9.49 2.79 6.64
CA ARG A 111 -9.46 2.17 7.96
C ARG A 111 -8.04 2.17 8.53
N TRP A 112 -7.95 2.05 9.85
CA TRP A 112 -6.68 2.08 10.58
C TRP A 112 -6.19 0.67 10.87
N LEU A 113 -4.89 0.42 10.70
CA LEU A 113 -4.25 -0.79 11.19
C LEU A 113 -4.33 -0.83 12.72
N HIS A 114 -4.83 -1.93 13.28
CA HIS A 114 -5.06 -2.06 14.70
C HIS A 114 -4.86 -3.50 15.18
N SER A 115 -4.75 -3.66 16.50
CA SER A 115 -4.59 -4.96 17.18
C SER A 115 -5.25 -4.87 18.57
N HIS A 116 -5.72 -5.99 19.09
CA HIS A 116 -6.32 -6.09 20.43
C HIS A 116 -6.27 -7.52 20.98
N LEU A 117 -6.88 -7.75 22.14
CA LEU A 117 -6.89 -9.05 22.85
C LEU A 117 -7.86 -10.08 22.23
N HIS A 118 -7.72 -10.32 20.92
CA HIS A 118 -8.35 -11.45 20.22
C HIS A 118 -7.28 -12.35 19.60
N ALA A 119 -7.58 -13.64 19.48
CA ALA A 119 -6.69 -14.61 18.85
C ALA A 119 -6.78 -14.54 17.32
N SER A 120 -5.62 -14.51 16.67
CA SER A 120 -5.48 -14.54 15.21
C SER A 120 -5.90 -15.91 14.66
N PRO A 121 -6.47 -15.95 13.43
CA PRO A 121 -7.12 -17.17 12.94
C PRO A 121 -6.21 -18.38 12.72
N ILE A 122 -4.90 -18.17 12.52
CA ILE A 122 -3.96 -19.25 12.16
C ILE A 122 -3.07 -19.65 13.33
N SER A 123 -2.35 -18.71 13.93
CA SER A 123 -1.35 -19.02 14.98
C SER A 123 -1.88 -18.86 16.40
N GLY A 124 -3.03 -18.22 16.59
CA GLY A 124 -3.55 -17.88 17.92
C GLY A 124 -2.82 -16.74 18.64
N ASN A 125 -1.86 -16.08 17.98
CA ASN A 125 -1.25 -14.82 18.48
C ASN A 125 -2.28 -13.68 18.51
N MET A 126 -1.92 -12.49 19.01
CA MET A 126 -2.81 -11.32 18.93
C MET A 126 -3.21 -11.00 17.48
N GLU A 127 -4.51 -10.79 17.28
CA GLU A 127 -5.12 -10.49 15.99
C GLU A 127 -4.80 -9.05 15.55
N VAL A 128 -4.35 -8.92 14.31
CA VAL A 128 -4.16 -7.63 13.62
C VAL A 128 -5.23 -7.46 12.56
N PHE A 129 -5.97 -6.36 12.57
CA PHE A 129 -7.14 -6.10 11.74
C PHE A 129 -7.24 -4.62 11.36
N GLN A 130 -8.24 -4.23 10.55
CA GLN A 130 -8.55 -2.83 10.31
C GLN A 130 -9.80 -2.35 11.04
N THR A 131 -9.68 -1.23 11.76
CA THR A 131 -10.79 -0.58 12.46
C THR A 131 -11.34 0.62 11.70
N SER A 132 -12.57 1.02 12.04
CA SER A 132 -13.26 2.13 11.38
C SER A 132 -12.47 3.45 11.49
N PRO A 133 -12.62 4.39 10.53
CA PRO A 133 -11.95 5.69 10.60
C PRO A 133 -12.34 6.52 11.84
N GLN A 134 -13.53 6.25 12.39
CA GLN A 134 -14.17 6.96 13.50
C GLN A 134 -13.83 6.35 14.87
N CYS A 135 -13.24 5.14 14.92
CA CYS A 135 -12.81 4.56 16.19
C CYS A 135 -11.63 5.37 16.76
N CYS A 136 -11.82 5.81 18.00
CA CYS A 136 -10.93 6.72 18.71
C CYS A 136 -9.51 6.15 18.83
N GLY A 137 -8.53 7.04 18.66
CA GLY A 137 -7.12 6.70 18.61
C GLY A 137 -6.63 6.06 19.90
N THR A 138 -6.05 4.88 19.77
CA THR A 138 -4.90 4.52 20.59
C THR A 138 -3.91 3.92 19.62
N ALA A 139 -2.75 4.55 19.51
CA ALA A 139 -1.67 3.96 18.77
C ALA A 139 -1.35 2.58 19.34
N ILE A 140 -0.96 1.67 18.46
CA ILE A 140 -0.38 0.39 18.88
C ILE A 140 0.84 0.69 19.76
N ASN A 141 0.77 0.29 21.03
CA ASN A 141 1.91 0.27 21.94
C ASN A 141 2.33 -1.20 22.13
#